data_AF-A0A6A7LYZ8-F1
#
_entry.id   AF-A0A6A7LYZ8-F1
#
_cell.length_a   1.000
_cell.length_b   1.000
_cell.length_c   1.000
_cell.angle_alpha   90.00
_cell.angle_beta   90.00
_cell.angle_gamma   90.00
#
_symmetry.space_group_name_H-M   'P 1'
#
loop_
_entity.id
_entity.type
_entity.pdbx_description
1 polymer ?
#
loop_
_entity_poly.entity_id
_entity_poly.type
_entity_poly.pdbx_seq_one_letter_code
_entity_poly.pdbx_strand_id
1 'polypeptide(L)'
;MYLRYTTRKKDGKVHRYWRLVRSVRVGRRVIQQTVAQLGELDARGRLEARALARHLIGAPEQAGLFDDGQQHLTVPVRLKGVRVERSRQFGDVYLALALWRGTGLADLCEKLLPSGKEAVPWAKMAAVLVAARLCEPSSELHIAEDWFRRTALCDLLQLDADLVNKDRLYRALDLLLEHKAELEAHLSRRS
;
A
#
# COMPACT_ATOMS: atom_id res chain seq x y z
N MET A 1 -13.62 14.11 16.13
CA MET A 1 -13.50 13.83 17.58
C MET A 1 -12.45 12.76 17.81
N TYR A 2 -11.82 12.70 18.97
CA TYR A 2 -10.88 11.66 19.36
C TYR A 2 -10.70 11.64 20.88
N LEU A 3 -10.16 10.55 21.41
CA LEU A 3 -9.82 10.45 22.82
C LEU A 3 -8.50 11.14 23.14
N ARG A 4 -8.49 11.93 24.22
CA ARG A 4 -7.28 12.47 24.83
C ARG A 4 -7.30 12.12 26.31
N TYR A 5 -6.12 11.93 26.92
CA TYR A 5 -6.02 11.74 28.36
C TYR A 5 -5.12 12.78 29.03
N THR A 6 -5.34 12.95 30.32
CA THR A 6 -4.45 13.67 31.24
C THR A 6 -4.00 12.69 32.30
N THR A 7 -2.70 12.71 32.61
CA THR A 7 -2.12 11.88 33.66
C THR A 7 -2.03 12.69 34.95
N ARG A 8 -2.52 12.14 36.07
CA ARG A 8 -2.37 12.70 37.42
C ARG A 8 -1.65 11.69 38.29
N LYS A 9 -0.60 12.12 38.98
CA LYS A 9 0.08 11.31 40.00
C LYS A 9 -0.46 11.71 41.37
N LYS A 10 -0.99 10.76 42.13
CA LYS A 10 -1.48 10.95 43.51
C LYS A 10 -1.16 9.70 44.30
N ASP A 11 -0.67 9.85 45.53
CA ASP A 11 -0.38 8.75 46.46
C ASP A 11 0.46 7.62 45.82
N GLY A 12 1.48 8.01 45.04
CA GLY A 12 2.36 7.08 44.33
C GLY A 12 1.76 6.39 43.09
N LYS A 13 0.44 6.45 42.90
CA LYS A 13 -0.28 5.84 41.77
C LYS A 13 -0.49 6.83 40.64
N VAL A 14 -0.43 6.32 39.40
CA VAL A 14 -0.63 7.10 38.17
C VAL A 14 -2.04 6.87 37.65
N HIS A 15 -2.85 7.92 37.73
CA HIS A 15 -4.24 7.94 37.26
C HIS A 15 -4.31 8.58 35.87
N ARG A 16 -5.10 7.99 34.96
CA ARG A 16 -5.31 8.52 33.60
C ARG A 16 -6.78 8.84 33.40
N TYR A 17 -7.08 10.13 33.27
CA TYR A 17 -8.43 10.63 33.00
C TYR A 17 -8.60 10.91 31.53
N TRP A 18 -9.58 10.28 30.92
CA TRP A 18 -9.91 10.36 29.51
C TRP A 18 -11.01 11.38 29.25
N ARG A 19 -10.91 12.04 28.09
CA ARG A 19 -11.89 12.97 27.57
C ARG A 19 -12.07 12.78 26.08
N LEU A 20 -13.29 12.97 25.62
CA LEU A 20 -13.62 13.08 24.21
C LEU A 20 -13.41 14.52 23.77
N VAL A 21 -12.66 14.73 22.68
CA VAL A 21 -12.28 16.07 22.21
C VAL A 21 -12.61 16.19 20.73
N ARG A 22 -13.09 17.36 20.27
CA ARG A 22 -13.18 17.71 18.86
C ARG A 22 -12.21 18.84 18.52
N SER A 23 -11.70 18.81 17.30
CA SER A 23 -10.98 19.96 16.72
C SER A 23 -12.01 20.86 16.05
N VAL A 24 -12.03 22.14 16.42
CA VAL A 24 -12.93 23.15 15.84
C VAL A 24 -12.10 24.25 15.22
N ARG A 25 -12.41 24.63 13.97
CA ARG A 25 -11.79 25.78 13.32
C ARG A 25 -12.42 27.05 13.87
N VAL A 26 -11.61 27.95 14.42
CA VAL A 26 -12.03 29.29 14.86
C VAL A 26 -11.14 30.29 14.13
N GLY A 27 -11.68 30.91 13.08
CA GLY A 27 -10.92 31.75 12.15
C GLY A 27 -9.76 31.00 11.50
N ARG A 28 -8.54 31.53 11.63
CA ARG A 28 -7.31 30.92 11.09
C ARG A 28 -6.70 29.82 11.96
N ARG A 29 -7.21 29.57 13.16
CA ARG A 29 -6.66 28.58 14.10
C ARG A 29 -7.57 27.38 14.27
N VAL A 30 -6.99 26.23 14.60
CA VAL A 30 -7.73 25.03 15.04
C VAL A 30 -7.52 24.90 16.55
N ILE A 31 -8.62 24.92 17.30
CA ILE A 31 -8.60 24.71 18.75
C ILE A 31 -9.22 23.38 19.10
N GLN A 32 -8.81 22.83 20.25
CA GLN A 32 -9.38 21.59 20.78
C GLN A 32 -10.48 21.92 21.79
N GLN A 33 -11.70 21.49 21.51
CA GLN A 33 -12.84 21.64 22.42
C GLN A 33 -13.16 20.28 23.06
N THR A 34 -13.22 20.25 24.40
CA THR A 34 -13.66 19.05 25.13
C THR A 34 -15.17 18.89 24.93
N VAL A 35 -15.58 17.68 24.54
CA VAL A 35 -16.97 17.31 24.25
C VAL A 35 -17.58 16.63 25.47
N ALA A 36 -16.84 15.69 26.08
CA ALA A 36 -17.26 14.97 27.27
C ALA A 36 -16.04 14.55 28.09
N GLN A 37 -16.19 14.55 29.42
CA GLN A 37 -15.25 13.92 30.34
C GLN A 37 -15.68 12.47 30.55
N LEU A 38 -14.76 11.52 30.33
CA LEU A 38 -15.05 10.09 30.41
C LEU A 38 -14.49 9.44 31.68
N GLY A 39 -13.71 10.18 32.47
CA GLY A 39 -13.12 9.67 33.70
C GLY A 39 -12.01 8.66 33.44
N GLU A 40 -11.79 7.74 34.37
CA GLU A 40 -10.83 6.66 34.19
C GLU A 40 -11.44 5.56 33.30
N LEU A 41 -10.70 5.14 32.29
CA LEU A 41 -11.13 4.08 31.38
C LEU A 41 -10.09 2.95 31.39
N ASP A 42 -10.58 1.73 31.61
CA ASP A 42 -9.82 0.50 31.44
C ASP A 42 -9.55 0.21 29.95
N ALA A 43 -8.97 -0.96 29.63
CA ALA A 43 -8.64 -1.28 28.24
C ALA A 43 -9.88 -1.36 27.33
N ARG A 44 -10.96 -1.95 27.84
CA ARG A 44 -12.21 -2.16 27.10
C ARG A 44 -12.97 -0.85 26.90
N GLY A 45 -13.14 -0.05 27.95
CA GLY A 45 -13.81 1.25 27.90
C GLY A 45 -13.11 2.23 26.96
N ARG A 46 -11.77 2.15 26.83
CA ARG A 46 -11.03 2.94 25.82
C ARG A 46 -11.37 2.51 24.39
N LEU A 47 -11.54 1.22 24.14
CA LEU A 47 -11.86 0.68 22.82
C LEU A 47 -13.27 1.11 22.40
N GLU A 48 -14.24 0.93 23.30
CA GLU A 48 -15.64 1.32 23.10
C GLU A 48 -15.79 2.83 22.89
N ALA A 49 -15.13 3.65 23.73
CA ALA A 49 -15.16 5.10 23.57
C ALA A 49 -14.48 5.57 22.27
N ARG A 50 -13.44 4.88 21.78
CA ARG A 50 -12.85 5.15 20.45
C ARG A 50 -13.77 4.75 19.31
N ALA A 51 -14.45 3.60 19.42
CA ALA A 51 -15.40 3.14 18.42
C ALA A 51 -16.58 4.13 18.30
N LEU A 52 -17.15 4.54 19.43
CA LEU A 52 -18.21 5.55 19.47
C LEU A 52 -17.74 6.90 18.91
N ALA A 53 -16.54 7.35 19.30
CA ALA A 53 -15.97 8.57 18.75
C ALA A 53 -15.87 8.49 17.22
N ARG A 54 -15.35 7.38 16.66
CA ARG A 54 -15.27 7.18 15.21
C ARG A 54 -16.64 7.23 14.52
N HIS A 55 -17.63 6.56 15.10
CA HIS A 55 -19.00 6.53 14.57
C HIS A 55 -19.64 7.94 14.52
N LEU A 56 -19.47 8.76 15.57
CA LEU A 56 -20.08 10.09 15.66
C LEU A 56 -19.52 11.14 14.68
N ILE A 57 -18.32 10.95 14.13
CA ILE A 57 -17.64 11.97 13.30
C ILE A 57 -17.82 11.68 11.82
N GLY A 58 -18.30 10.49 11.46
CA GLY A 58 -18.31 10.05 10.06
C GLY A 58 -16.92 10.18 9.44
N ALA A 59 -15.86 9.74 10.15
CA ALA A 59 -14.59 9.55 9.46
C ALA A 59 -14.85 8.54 8.33
N PRO A 60 -14.28 8.74 7.13
CA PRO A 60 -14.45 7.77 6.06
C PRO A 60 -14.12 6.42 6.67
N GLU A 61 -15.03 5.47 6.50
CA GLU A 61 -14.69 4.07 6.69
C GLU A 61 -13.28 3.94 6.13
N GLN A 62 -12.33 3.46 6.94
CA GLN A 62 -11.15 2.90 6.33
C GLN A 62 -11.73 1.88 5.37
N ALA A 63 -11.71 2.20 4.06
CA ALA A 63 -12.17 1.28 3.04
C ALA A 63 -11.54 -0.06 3.44
N GLY A 64 -12.35 -1.10 3.56
CA GLY A 64 -11.97 -2.39 4.15
C GLY A 64 -10.80 -3.11 3.46
N LEU A 65 -10.04 -2.42 2.61
CA LEU A 65 -8.73 -2.82 2.11
C LEU A 65 -7.76 -3.26 3.23
N PHE A 66 -7.88 -2.73 4.45
CA PHE A 66 -6.98 -3.06 5.56
C PHE A 66 -7.71 -3.38 6.87
N ASP A 67 -9.03 -3.56 6.84
CA ASP A 67 -9.78 -4.02 8.02
C ASP A 67 -9.82 -5.55 7.99
N ASP A 68 -8.88 -6.18 8.71
CA ASP A 68 -8.74 -7.64 8.80
C ASP A 68 -9.59 -8.25 9.93
N GLY A 69 -10.47 -7.46 10.55
CA GLY A 69 -11.34 -7.90 11.65
C GLY A 69 -10.58 -8.15 12.96
N GLN A 70 -9.28 -7.82 13.04
CA GLN A 70 -8.50 -8.02 14.26
C GLN A 70 -8.66 -6.85 15.25
N GLN A 71 -8.70 -7.19 16.54
CA GLN A 71 -8.59 -6.21 17.60
C GLN A 71 -7.18 -5.59 17.55
N HIS A 72 -7.09 -4.37 17.02
CA HIS A 72 -5.81 -3.70 16.86
C HIS A 72 -5.14 -3.46 18.21
N LEU A 73 -4.03 -4.17 18.47
CA LEU A 73 -3.16 -3.91 19.62
C LEU A 73 -2.51 -2.54 19.44
N THR A 74 -2.88 -1.58 20.28
CA THR A 74 -2.30 -0.23 20.22
C THR A 74 -0.95 -0.22 20.95
N VAL A 75 0.14 -0.01 20.23
CA VAL A 75 1.49 0.19 20.80
C VAL A 75 1.81 1.69 20.84
N PRO A 76 2.31 2.24 21.96
CA PRO A 76 2.72 3.64 22.03
C PRO A 76 3.99 3.87 21.21
N VAL A 77 3.89 4.72 20.18
CA VAL A 77 5.03 5.12 19.32
C VAL A 77 5.41 6.60 19.54
N ARG A 78 6.71 6.90 19.49
CA ARG A 78 7.22 8.28 19.52
C ARG A 78 7.08 8.90 18.14
N LEU A 79 6.01 9.69 17.92
CA LEU A 79 5.70 10.30 16.62
C LEU A 79 6.86 11.12 16.02
N LYS A 80 7.67 11.80 16.85
CA LYS A 80 8.85 12.56 16.39
C LYS A 80 9.96 11.69 15.77
N GLY A 81 9.94 10.38 16.03
CA GLY A 81 10.88 9.42 15.43
C GLY A 81 10.30 8.67 14.23
N VAL A 82 9.04 8.93 13.86
CA VAL A 82 8.40 8.31 12.70
C VAL A 82 8.72 9.14 11.47
N ARG A 83 9.27 8.48 10.45
CA ARG A 83 9.53 9.07 9.13
C ARG A 83 9.08 8.11 8.05
N VAL A 84 8.60 8.66 6.94
CA VAL A 84 8.29 7.88 5.75
C VAL A 84 9.57 7.74 4.95
N GLU A 85 9.99 6.51 4.68
CA GLU A 85 11.11 6.20 3.80
C GLU A 85 10.61 5.40 2.61
N ARG A 86 11.30 5.52 1.47
CA ARG A 86 11.03 4.73 0.25
C ARG A 86 9.57 4.79 -0.19
N SER A 87 8.98 5.99 -0.20
CA SER A 87 7.63 6.18 -0.77
C SER A 87 7.62 5.74 -2.22
N ARG A 88 6.68 4.86 -2.57
CA ARG A 88 6.56 4.24 -3.89
C ARG A 88 5.17 4.47 -4.48
N GLN A 89 5.11 4.64 -5.80
CA GLN A 89 3.87 4.64 -6.56
C GLN A 89 3.28 3.22 -6.56
N PHE A 90 2.04 3.08 -6.10
CA PHE A 90 1.39 1.78 -5.93
C PHE A 90 0.16 1.60 -6.82
N GLY A 91 -0.73 2.61 -6.87
CA GLY A 91 -2.09 2.40 -7.39
C GLY A 91 -2.15 2.01 -8.85
N ASP A 92 -1.37 2.67 -9.70
CA ASP A 92 -1.26 2.43 -11.13
C ASP A 92 -0.65 1.06 -11.45
N VAL A 93 0.51 0.75 -10.86
CA VAL A 93 1.19 -0.53 -11.07
C VAL A 93 0.43 -1.71 -10.48
N TYR A 94 -0.29 -1.51 -9.36
CA TYR A 94 -1.19 -2.51 -8.81
C TYR A 94 -2.33 -2.83 -9.78
N LEU A 95 -2.98 -1.80 -10.33
CA LEU A 95 -4.04 -1.98 -11.33
C LEU A 95 -3.50 -2.66 -12.59
N ALA A 96 -2.32 -2.28 -13.06
CA ALA A 96 -1.67 -2.93 -14.20
C ALA A 96 -1.46 -4.43 -13.96
N LEU A 97 -0.98 -4.83 -12.78
CA LEU A 97 -0.82 -6.23 -12.41
C LEU A 97 -2.16 -6.96 -12.20
N ALA A 98 -3.19 -6.26 -11.72
CA ALA A 98 -4.53 -6.82 -11.63
C ALA A 98 -5.12 -7.12 -13.01
N LEU A 99 -4.96 -6.21 -13.98
CA LEU A 99 -5.36 -6.42 -15.37
C LEU A 99 -4.55 -7.52 -16.05
N TRP A 100 -3.23 -7.55 -15.83
CA TRP A 100 -2.33 -8.62 -16.28
C TRP A 100 -2.81 -10.01 -15.83
N ARG A 101 -3.25 -10.14 -14.57
CA ARG A 101 -3.86 -11.37 -14.05
C ARG A 101 -5.27 -11.60 -14.61
N GLY A 102 -6.12 -10.57 -14.65
CA GLY A 102 -7.50 -10.68 -15.11
C GLY A 102 -7.62 -11.08 -16.59
N THR A 103 -6.65 -10.66 -17.41
CA THR A 103 -6.54 -11.09 -18.81
C THR A 103 -5.96 -12.50 -18.95
N GLY A 104 -5.46 -13.12 -17.88
CA GLY A 104 -4.79 -14.43 -17.92
C GLY A 104 -3.42 -14.40 -18.57
N LEU A 105 -2.83 -13.22 -18.81
CA LEU A 105 -1.49 -13.09 -19.38
C LEU A 105 -0.42 -13.60 -18.42
N ALA A 106 -0.64 -13.48 -17.10
CA ALA A 106 0.23 -14.06 -16.08
C ALA A 106 0.46 -15.56 -16.32
N ASP A 107 -0.62 -16.34 -16.33
CA ASP A 107 -0.58 -17.78 -16.50
C ASP A 107 -0.05 -18.19 -17.88
N LEU A 108 -0.36 -17.40 -18.91
CA LEU A 108 0.13 -17.65 -20.26
C LEU A 108 1.65 -17.45 -20.32
N CYS A 109 2.16 -16.32 -19.84
CA CYS A 109 3.59 -16.04 -19.87
C CYS A 109 4.39 -16.98 -18.97
N GLU A 110 3.85 -17.47 -17.86
CA GLU A 110 4.51 -18.52 -17.08
C GLU A 110 4.67 -19.83 -17.86
N LYS A 111 3.73 -20.15 -18.76
CA LYS A 111 3.80 -21.35 -19.62
C LYS A 111 4.74 -21.15 -20.81
N LEU A 112 4.67 -19.98 -21.44
CA LEU A 112 5.42 -19.67 -22.67
C LEU A 112 6.87 -19.29 -22.39
N LEU A 113 7.14 -18.69 -21.22
CA LEU A 113 8.46 -18.23 -20.81
C LEU A 113 8.98 -19.09 -19.66
N PRO A 114 9.27 -20.39 -19.89
CA PRO A 114 9.64 -21.31 -18.83
C PRO A 114 10.96 -20.89 -18.18
N SER A 115 11.06 -21.18 -16.89
CA SER A 115 12.26 -20.87 -16.13
C SER A 115 13.45 -21.72 -16.52
N GLY A 116 14.60 -21.08 -16.62
CA GLY A 116 15.91 -21.68 -16.85
C GLY A 116 16.87 -21.32 -15.72
N LYS A 117 18.03 -20.73 -16.06
CA LYS A 117 19.07 -20.32 -15.10
C LYS A 117 19.02 -18.84 -14.73
N GLU A 118 17.92 -18.16 -15.01
CA GLU A 118 17.79 -16.73 -14.74
C GLU A 118 17.58 -16.43 -13.26
N ALA A 119 18.19 -15.34 -12.78
CA ALA A 119 17.94 -14.87 -11.42
C ALA A 119 16.55 -14.21 -11.23
N VAL A 120 15.86 -13.87 -12.31
CA VAL A 120 14.51 -13.28 -12.29
C VAL A 120 13.68 -13.95 -13.38
N PRO A 121 12.56 -14.61 -13.05
CA PRO A 121 11.70 -15.26 -14.04
C PRO A 121 11.27 -14.31 -15.16
N TRP A 122 11.32 -14.79 -16.40
CA TRP A 122 10.98 -13.98 -17.58
C TRP A 122 9.54 -13.48 -17.57
N ALA A 123 8.60 -14.28 -17.06
CA ALA A 123 7.21 -13.86 -16.87
C ALA A 123 7.07 -12.63 -15.95
N LYS A 124 7.92 -12.50 -14.92
CA LYS A 124 7.93 -11.29 -14.07
C LYS A 124 8.52 -10.09 -14.81
N MET A 125 9.55 -10.30 -15.65
CA MET A 125 10.13 -9.23 -16.47
C MET A 125 9.13 -8.74 -17.52
N ALA A 126 8.35 -9.65 -18.13
CA ALA A 126 7.23 -9.32 -19.00
C ALA A 126 6.17 -8.49 -18.27
N ALA A 127 5.81 -8.86 -17.04
CA ALA A 127 4.88 -8.07 -16.23
C ALA A 127 5.39 -6.65 -15.94
N VAL A 128 6.70 -6.48 -15.69
CA VAL A 128 7.33 -5.15 -15.54
C VAL A 128 7.21 -4.34 -16.82
N LEU A 129 7.54 -4.92 -17.98
CA LEU A 129 7.44 -4.24 -19.27
C LEU A 129 6.01 -3.81 -19.57
N VAL A 130 5.03 -4.70 -19.38
CA VAL A 130 3.62 -4.38 -19.64
C VAL A 130 3.11 -3.31 -18.68
N ALA A 131 3.45 -3.39 -17.39
CA ALA A 131 3.12 -2.35 -16.43
C ALA A 131 3.74 -0.99 -16.80
N ALA A 132 5.01 -0.98 -17.22
CA ALA A 132 5.67 0.24 -17.67
C ALA A 132 4.97 0.85 -18.89
N ARG A 133 4.60 0.01 -19.87
CA ARG A 133 3.89 0.44 -21.09
C ARG A 133 2.49 0.97 -20.79
N LEU A 134 1.84 0.53 -19.71
CA LEU A 134 0.52 1.03 -19.32
C LEU A 134 0.60 2.31 -18.46
N CYS A 135 1.56 2.39 -17.54
CA CYS A 135 1.62 3.43 -16.53
C CYS A 135 2.49 4.64 -16.93
N GLU A 136 3.68 4.41 -17.48
CA GLU A 136 4.62 5.47 -17.88
C GLU A 136 5.46 5.02 -19.10
N PRO A 137 4.88 5.09 -20.32
CA PRO A 137 5.56 4.64 -21.54
C PRO A 137 6.88 5.39 -21.74
N SER A 138 7.99 4.66 -21.69
CA SER A 138 9.35 5.23 -21.72
C SER A 138 10.34 4.21 -22.30
N SER A 139 11.64 4.55 -22.35
CA SER A 139 12.68 3.62 -22.79
C SER A 139 12.99 2.57 -21.72
N GLU A 140 13.50 1.41 -22.12
CA GLU A 140 13.94 0.36 -21.19
C GLU A 140 15.04 0.86 -20.23
N LEU A 141 15.86 1.81 -20.69
CA LEU A 141 16.85 2.48 -19.85
C LEU A 141 16.17 3.29 -18.74
N HIS A 142 15.20 4.14 -19.08
CA HIS A 142 14.44 4.93 -18.10
C HIS A 142 13.66 4.05 -17.12
N ILE A 143 13.08 2.94 -17.62
CA ILE A 143 12.40 1.94 -16.79
C ILE A 143 13.37 1.39 -15.72
N ALA A 144 14.56 0.95 -16.12
CA ALA A 144 15.53 0.33 -15.24
C ALA A 144 16.20 1.32 -14.25
N GLU A 145 16.52 2.52 -14.72
CA GLU A 145 17.30 3.49 -13.94
C GLU A 145 16.45 4.32 -12.97
N ASP A 146 15.23 4.68 -13.35
CA ASP A 146 14.39 5.60 -12.57
C ASP A 146 13.02 5.00 -12.22
N TRP A 147 12.19 4.74 -13.23
CA TRP A 147 10.77 4.48 -13.02
C TRP A 147 10.52 3.28 -12.11
N PHE A 148 11.17 2.14 -12.37
CA PHE A 148 10.95 0.91 -11.59
C PHE A 148 11.21 1.12 -10.09
N ARG A 149 12.27 1.85 -9.72
CA ARG A 149 12.67 2.12 -8.32
C ARG A 149 11.66 3.00 -7.57
N ARG A 150 10.94 3.85 -8.29
CA ARG A 150 9.90 4.74 -7.77
C ARG A 150 8.55 4.04 -7.60
N THR A 151 8.38 2.84 -8.13
CA THR A 151 7.13 2.06 -8.03
C THR A 151 7.20 0.94 -6.98
N ALA A 152 6.04 0.41 -6.60
CA ALA A 152 5.89 -0.73 -5.70
C ALA A 152 6.13 -2.09 -6.40
N LEU A 153 6.50 -2.11 -7.69
CA LEU A 153 6.69 -3.37 -8.44
C LEU A 153 7.75 -4.28 -7.84
N CYS A 154 8.80 -3.73 -7.23
CA CYS A 154 9.80 -4.52 -6.50
C CYS A 154 9.13 -5.41 -5.44
N ASP A 155 8.20 -4.84 -4.66
CA ASP A 155 7.53 -5.55 -3.57
C ASP A 155 6.43 -6.47 -4.11
N LEU A 156 5.63 -5.96 -5.04
CA LEU A 156 4.50 -6.69 -5.63
C LEU A 156 4.92 -7.93 -6.41
N LEU A 157 6.06 -7.87 -7.10
CA LEU A 157 6.61 -8.99 -7.86
C LEU A 157 7.71 -9.74 -7.10
N GLN A 158 8.07 -9.29 -5.90
CA GLN A 158 9.18 -9.83 -5.10
C GLN A 158 10.48 -9.93 -5.92
N LEU A 159 10.90 -8.78 -6.46
CA LEU A 159 12.08 -8.63 -7.29
C LEU A 159 13.12 -7.78 -6.58
N ASP A 160 14.38 -8.18 -6.74
CA ASP A 160 15.50 -7.29 -6.46
C ASP A 160 15.57 -6.20 -7.56
N ALA A 161 15.62 -4.94 -7.14
CA ALA A 161 15.65 -3.81 -8.07
C ALA A 161 16.93 -3.77 -8.91
N ASP A 162 18.04 -4.27 -8.37
CA ASP A 162 19.32 -4.28 -9.10
C ASP A 162 19.34 -5.36 -10.20
N LEU A 163 18.41 -6.31 -10.13
CA LEU A 163 18.23 -7.36 -11.12
C LEU A 163 17.30 -6.95 -12.27
N VAL A 164 16.62 -5.80 -12.19
CA VAL A 164 15.81 -5.22 -13.27
C VAL A 164 16.64 -4.18 -14.00
N ASN A 165 17.38 -4.65 -15.01
CA ASN A 165 18.25 -3.81 -15.83
C ASN A 165 17.82 -3.80 -17.30
N LYS A 166 18.33 -2.82 -18.05
CA LYS A 166 18.01 -2.60 -19.46
C LYS A 166 18.20 -3.86 -20.32
N ASP A 167 19.29 -4.60 -20.12
CA ASP A 167 19.60 -5.77 -20.96
C ASP A 167 18.60 -6.90 -20.74
N ARG A 168 18.14 -7.08 -19.50
CA ARG A 168 17.07 -8.03 -19.19
C ARG A 168 15.72 -7.61 -19.72
N LEU A 169 15.42 -6.30 -19.69
CA LEU A 169 14.20 -5.77 -20.28
C LEU A 169 14.18 -6.01 -21.80
N TYR A 170 15.28 -5.74 -22.52
CA TYR A 170 15.38 -6.07 -23.94
C TYR A 170 15.25 -7.56 -24.21
N ARG A 171 15.96 -8.40 -23.44
CA ARG A 171 15.87 -9.85 -23.62
C ARG A 171 14.46 -10.40 -23.37
N ALA A 172 13.74 -9.84 -22.40
CA ALA A 172 12.36 -10.20 -22.16
C ALA A 172 11.44 -9.79 -23.33
N LEU A 173 11.70 -8.65 -23.99
CA LEU A 173 10.99 -8.27 -25.21
C LEU A 173 11.25 -9.25 -26.36
N ASP A 174 12.50 -9.67 -26.55
CA ASP A 174 12.86 -10.67 -27.58
C ASP A 174 12.10 -11.98 -27.35
N LEU A 175 12.07 -12.47 -26.11
CA LEU A 175 11.32 -13.67 -25.76
C LEU A 175 9.80 -13.51 -25.94
N LEU A 176 9.23 -12.35 -25.58
CA LEU A 176 7.82 -12.08 -25.83
C LEU A 176 7.50 -12.05 -27.34
N LEU A 177 8.43 -11.55 -28.16
CA LEU A 177 8.25 -11.44 -29.60
C LEU A 177 8.18 -12.82 -30.28
N GLU A 178 8.95 -13.80 -29.79
CA GLU A 178 8.88 -15.20 -30.27
C GLU A 178 7.47 -15.80 -30.11
N HIS A 179 6.72 -15.34 -29.09
CA HIS A 179 5.38 -15.82 -28.76
C HIS A 179 4.24 -14.88 -29.19
N LYS A 180 4.52 -13.91 -30.08
CA LYS A 180 3.56 -12.87 -30.49
C LYS A 180 2.20 -13.44 -30.91
N ALA A 181 2.18 -14.46 -31.77
CA ALA A 181 0.93 -15.02 -32.29
C ALA A 181 0.05 -15.64 -31.19
N GLU A 182 0.67 -16.28 -30.19
CA GLU A 182 -0.03 -16.90 -29.06
C GLU A 182 -0.60 -15.85 -28.12
N LEU A 183 0.16 -14.77 -27.87
CA LEU A 183 -0.28 -13.61 -27.08
C LEU A 183 -1.48 -12.90 -27.74
N GLU A 184 -1.39 -12.63 -29.05
CA GLU A 184 -2.47 -12.00 -29.82
C GLU A 184 -3.74 -12.87 -29.84
N ALA A 185 -3.59 -14.17 -30.09
CA ALA A 185 -4.71 -15.12 -30.08
C ALA A 185 -5.37 -15.23 -28.70
N HIS A 186 -4.58 -15.21 -27.62
CA HIS A 186 -5.10 -15.24 -26.25
C HIS A 186 -5.93 -14.00 -25.91
N LEU A 187 -5.45 -12.81 -26.30
CA LEU A 187 -6.16 -11.55 -26.05
C LEU A 187 -7.42 -11.43 -26.91
N SER A 188 -7.37 -11.82 -28.18
CA SER A 188 -8.52 -11.77 -29.09
C SER A 188 -9.68 -12.67 -28.67
N ARG A 189 -9.43 -13.77 -27.94
CA ARG A 189 -10.50 -14.65 -27.43
C ARG A 189 -11.24 -14.07 -26.22
N ARG A 190 -10.76 -12.95 -25.67
CA ARG A 190 -11.27 -12.31 -24.46
C ARG A 190 -11.87 -10.92 -24.72
N SER A 191 -11.79 -10.44 -25.97
CA SER A 191 -12.41 -9.22 -26.48
C SER A 191 -13.79 -9.47 -27.07
#